data_AF-A0AAC9KCJ3-F1
#
_entry.id   AF-A0AAC9KCJ3-F1
#
_cell.length_a   1.000
_cell.length_b   1.000
_cell.length_c   1.000
_cell.angle_alpha   90.00
_cell.angle_beta   90.00
_cell.angle_gamma   90.00
#
_symmetry.space_group_name_H-M   'P 1'
#
loop_
_entity.id
_entity.type
_entity.pdbx_description
1 polymer ?
#
loop_
_entity_poly.entity_id
_entity_poly.type
_entity_poly.pdbx_seq_one_letter_code
_entity_poly.pdbx_strand_id
1 'polypeptide(L)'
;MMVKTVKKKTVTKTNKKTSVPSAVKNKARILSPLTDIDPDNAVQVLNRLWEVVMQRRDADPAVSHSARLLSRGIGKVAQKFGEEAVECLIEAVSGDKEALIGESADVLYHLLVLWVAVGVEPAEVWRELAKREGISGIAEKASRAKILPRTAGLKTTKIP
;
A
#
# COMPACT_ATOMS: atom_id res chain seq x y z
N MET A 1 48.79 -68.77 -28.08
CA MET A 1 48.92 -67.45 -28.73
C MET A 1 47.53 -66.91 -29.06
N MET A 2 47.35 -65.61 -28.86
CA MET A 2 46.37 -64.72 -29.49
C MET A 2 44.91 -64.67 -29.00
N VAL A 3 44.73 -63.76 -28.02
CA VAL A 3 43.72 -62.68 -27.87
C VAL A 3 42.26 -62.94 -28.29
N LYS A 4 41.38 -63.02 -27.29
CA LYS A 4 39.93 -62.80 -27.42
C LYS A 4 39.63 -61.29 -27.34
N THR A 5 38.97 -60.75 -28.34
CA THR A 5 38.53 -59.34 -28.38
C THR A 5 37.28 -59.13 -27.53
N VAL A 6 37.36 -58.15 -26.65
CA VAL A 6 36.31 -57.63 -25.76
C VAL A 6 35.42 -56.65 -26.52
N LYS A 7 34.09 -56.76 -26.39
CA LYS A 7 33.19 -55.60 -26.49
C LYS A 7 32.24 -55.58 -25.28
N LYS A 8 32.28 -54.42 -24.62
CA LYS A 8 31.74 -54.09 -23.29
C LYS A 8 30.21 -54.16 -23.26
N LYS A 9 29.66 -54.88 -22.27
CA LYS A 9 28.30 -54.68 -21.75
C LYS A 9 28.30 -53.45 -20.86
N THR A 10 27.48 -52.45 -21.17
CA THR A 10 27.25 -51.31 -20.30
C THR A 10 26.27 -51.70 -19.20
N VAL A 11 26.75 -51.63 -17.96
CA VAL A 11 25.99 -51.84 -16.73
C VAL A 11 25.25 -50.55 -16.35
N THR A 12 24.02 -50.75 -15.91
CA THR A 12 23.04 -49.85 -15.30
C THR A 12 23.60 -48.92 -14.22
N LYS A 13 23.01 -47.72 -14.08
CA LYS A 13 22.78 -47.03 -12.79
C LYS A 13 21.77 -45.89 -12.93
N THR A 14 20.58 -46.12 -12.37
CA THR A 14 19.62 -45.11 -11.92
C THR A 14 20.27 -44.13 -10.94
N ASN A 15 20.06 -42.82 -11.12
CA ASN A 15 20.25 -41.88 -10.03
C ASN A 15 19.25 -40.71 -10.11
N LYS A 16 18.35 -40.67 -9.12
CA LYS A 16 17.48 -39.52 -8.84
C LYS A 16 18.37 -38.34 -8.43
N LYS A 17 18.37 -37.26 -9.21
CA LYS A 17 18.79 -35.93 -8.75
C LYS A 17 17.59 -35.00 -8.79
N THR A 18 17.06 -34.75 -7.60
CA THR A 18 16.34 -33.54 -7.24
C THR A 18 17.22 -32.33 -7.55
N SER A 19 16.82 -31.48 -8.48
CA SER A 19 17.38 -30.14 -8.64
C SER A 19 16.24 -29.15 -8.91
N VAL A 20 16.09 -28.25 -7.95
CA VAL A 20 15.14 -27.14 -7.81
C VAL A 20 15.12 -26.26 -9.08
N PRO A 21 13.96 -25.70 -9.49
CA PRO A 21 13.91 -24.81 -10.65
C PRO A 21 14.75 -23.54 -10.44
N SER A 22 15.55 -23.23 -11.45
CA SER A 22 16.42 -22.07 -11.52
C SER A 22 15.65 -20.74 -11.52
N ALA A 23 16.03 -19.85 -10.62
CA ALA A 23 16.06 -18.39 -10.76
C ALA A 23 14.84 -17.72 -11.43
N VAL A 24 13.84 -17.36 -10.60
CA VAL A 24 12.85 -16.33 -10.96
C VAL A 24 13.57 -14.97 -10.98
N LYS A 25 13.81 -14.44 -12.18
CA LYS A 25 14.32 -13.07 -12.38
C LYS A 25 13.20 -12.09 -12.04
N ASN A 26 13.26 -11.47 -10.86
CA ASN A 26 12.38 -10.37 -10.47
C ASN A 26 12.70 -9.11 -11.29
N LYS A 27 12.15 -9.00 -12.50
CA LYS A 27 11.91 -7.68 -13.11
C LYS A 27 10.75 -7.05 -12.34
N ALA A 28 10.98 -5.86 -11.78
CA ALA A 28 9.93 -5.07 -11.12
C ALA A 28 8.70 -5.01 -12.02
N ARG A 29 7.63 -5.69 -11.64
CA ARG A 29 6.37 -5.71 -12.37
C ARG A 29 5.77 -4.31 -12.26
N ILE A 30 5.86 -3.53 -13.34
CA ILE A 30 5.09 -2.30 -13.49
C ILE A 30 3.62 -2.70 -13.32
N LEU A 31 2.93 -2.11 -12.35
CA LEU A 31 1.51 -2.37 -12.14
C LEU A 31 0.76 -1.75 -13.31
N SER A 32 -0.04 -2.56 -14.00
CA SER A 32 -0.91 -2.08 -15.07
C SER A 32 -1.96 -1.11 -14.50
N PRO A 33 -2.41 -0.09 -15.27
CA PRO A 33 -3.46 0.83 -14.84
C PRO A 33 -4.76 0.08 -14.51
N LEU A 34 -5.41 0.47 -13.41
CA LEU A 34 -6.69 -0.10 -12.96
C LEU A 34 -7.84 0.58 -13.72
N THR A 35 -8.27 0.04 -14.86
CA THR A 35 -9.18 0.76 -15.78
C THR A 35 -10.68 0.45 -15.65
N ASP A 36 -11.14 -0.40 -14.74
CA ASP A 36 -12.59 -0.65 -14.57
C ASP A 36 -12.96 -0.79 -13.09
N ILE A 37 -13.58 0.24 -12.47
CA ILE A 37 -13.95 0.23 -11.05
C ILE A 37 -15.48 0.30 -10.88
N ASP A 38 -16.07 -0.82 -10.48
CA ASP A 38 -17.37 -0.93 -9.81
C ASP A 38 -17.30 -0.23 -8.43
N PRO A 39 -18.28 0.57 -7.98
CA PRO A 39 -18.26 1.19 -6.66
C PRO A 39 -18.07 0.21 -5.47
N ASP A 40 -18.55 -1.05 -5.53
CA ASP A 40 -18.23 -2.07 -4.52
C ASP A 40 -16.77 -2.61 -4.64
N ASN A 41 -16.13 -2.36 -5.78
CA ASN A 41 -14.71 -2.60 -6.05
C ASN A 41 -13.84 -1.44 -5.53
N ALA A 42 -14.37 -0.26 -5.17
CA ALA A 42 -13.54 0.88 -4.73
C ALA A 42 -12.78 0.60 -3.42
N VAL A 43 -13.42 0.01 -2.40
CA VAL A 43 -12.73 -0.41 -1.18
C VAL A 43 -11.69 -1.51 -1.49
N GLN A 44 -12.00 -2.38 -2.45
CA GLN A 44 -11.06 -3.40 -2.91
C GLN A 44 -9.85 -2.79 -3.62
N VAL A 45 -10.03 -1.70 -4.39
CA VAL A 45 -8.93 -0.93 -5.00
C VAL A 45 -8.00 -0.39 -3.92
N LEU A 46 -8.53 0.26 -2.89
CA LEU A 46 -7.73 0.81 -1.79
C LEU A 46 -6.98 -0.30 -1.03
N ASN A 47 -7.64 -1.43 -0.76
CA ASN A 47 -7.00 -2.58 -0.11
C ASN A 47 -5.86 -3.15 -0.98
N ARG A 48 -6.08 -3.36 -2.28
CA ARG A 48 -5.04 -3.83 -3.20
C ARG A 48 -3.87 -2.85 -3.32
N LEU A 49 -4.14 -1.54 -3.35
CA LEU A 49 -3.10 -0.51 -3.35
C LEU A 49 -2.28 -0.55 -2.06
N TRP A 50 -2.94 -0.67 -0.90
CA TRP A 50 -2.24 -0.81 0.37
C TRP A 50 -1.38 -2.08 0.42
N GLU A 51 -1.89 -3.22 -0.03
CA GLU A 51 -1.14 -4.48 -0.13
C GLU A 51 0.11 -4.33 -1.01
N VAL A 52 -0.03 -3.66 -2.15
CA VAL A 52 1.09 -3.32 -3.03
C VAL A 52 2.13 -2.47 -2.31
N VAL A 53 1.71 -1.44 -1.58
CA VAL A 53 2.64 -0.56 -0.85
C VAL A 53 3.35 -1.36 0.24
N MET A 54 2.64 -2.21 0.98
CA MET A 54 3.22 -3.12 1.98
C MET A 54 4.24 -4.07 1.38
N GLN A 55 3.92 -4.74 0.26
CA GLN A 55 4.84 -5.64 -0.45
C GLN A 55 6.11 -4.93 -0.94
N ARG A 56 6.00 -3.63 -1.24
CA ARG A 56 7.09 -2.81 -1.76
C ARG A 56 7.80 -1.98 -0.69
N ARG A 57 7.42 -2.08 0.58
CA ARG A 57 8.01 -1.30 1.68
C ARG A 57 9.52 -1.46 1.73
N ASP A 58 9.98 -2.70 1.60
CA ASP A 58 11.40 -3.08 1.72
C ASP A 58 12.07 -3.28 0.34
N ALA A 59 11.40 -2.84 -0.74
CA ALA A 59 11.97 -2.86 -2.09
C ALA A 59 13.07 -1.79 -2.25
N ASP A 60 13.85 -1.89 -3.31
CA ASP A 60 14.89 -0.89 -3.60
C ASP A 60 14.28 0.52 -3.82
N PRO A 61 14.65 1.52 -2.99
CA PRO A 61 14.23 2.92 -3.13
C PRO A 61 14.51 3.56 -4.50
N ALA A 62 15.50 3.06 -5.24
CA ALA A 62 15.83 3.56 -6.57
C ALA A 62 14.71 3.26 -7.58
N VAL A 63 13.98 2.15 -7.41
CA VAL A 63 13.00 1.65 -8.40
C VAL A 63 11.54 1.73 -7.93
N SER A 64 11.30 1.96 -6.63
CA SER A 64 9.95 2.05 -6.06
C SER A 64 9.75 3.38 -5.35
N HIS A 65 8.75 4.16 -5.80
CA HIS A 65 8.42 5.44 -5.20
C HIS A 65 8.01 5.29 -3.73
N SER A 66 7.14 4.32 -3.41
CA SER A 66 6.71 4.07 -2.04
C SER A 66 7.89 3.67 -1.15
N ALA A 67 8.78 2.79 -1.64
CA ALA A 67 9.98 2.40 -0.89
C ALA A 67 10.89 3.61 -0.60
N ARG A 68 11.06 4.49 -1.59
CA ARG A 68 11.83 5.73 -1.45
C ARG A 68 11.23 6.69 -0.43
N LEU A 69 9.90 6.81 -0.40
CA LEU A 69 9.25 7.68 0.57
C LEU A 69 9.36 7.08 1.99
N LEU A 70 9.11 5.78 2.12
CA LEU A 70 9.19 5.05 3.38
C LEU A 70 10.63 5.03 3.94
N SER A 71 11.65 4.87 3.09
CA SER A 71 13.05 4.90 3.51
C SER A 71 13.51 6.27 4.03
N ARG A 72 12.75 7.34 3.75
CA ARG A 72 13.01 8.70 4.26
C ARG A 72 12.33 8.97 5.61
N GLY A 73 11.62 7.98 6.16
CA GLY A 73 10.99 8.04 7.48
C GLY A 73 9.64 8.76 7.50
N ILE A 74 8.95 8.60 8.64
CA ILE A 74 7.58 9.08 8.86
C ILE A 74 7.40 10.58 8.57
N GLY A 75 8.39 11.41 8.90
CA GLY A 75 8.31 12.86 8.69
C GLY A 75 8.15 13.22 7.21
N LYS A 76 8.86 12.54 6.30
CA LYS A 76 8.74 12.82 4.87
C LYS A 76 7.45 12.27 4.27
N VAL A 77 7.00 11.11 4.75
CA VAL A 77 5.71 10.53 4.35
C VAL A 77 4.56 11.47 4.75
N ALA A 78 4.55 11.94 6.00
CA ALA A 78 3.55 12.87 6.50
C ALA A 78 3.59 14.23 5.75
N GLN A 79 4.78 14.72 5.44
CA GLN A 79 4.93 15.93 4.62
C GLN A 79 4.26 15.77 3.26
N LYS A 80 4.54 14.67 2.53
CA LYS A 80 3.97 14.46 1.19
C LYS A 80 2.45 14.30 1.25
N PHE A 81 1.92 13.58 2.24
CA PHE A 81 0.46 13.54 2.46
C PHE A 81 -0.13 14.94 2.70
N GLY A 82 0.56 15.79 3.47
CA GLY A 82 0.14 17.17 3.69
C GLY A 82 0.17 18.03 2.42
N GLU A 83 1.16 17.84 1.55
CA GLU A 83 1.26 18.50 0.24
C GLU A 83 0.02 18.17 -0.62
N GLU A 84 -0.31 16.89 -0.82
CA GLU A 84 -1.47 16.51 -1.67
C GLU A 84 -2.80 16.99 -1.06
N ALA A 85 -2.90 16.99 0.27
CA ALA A 85 -4.09 17.47 0.95
C ALA A 85 -4.30 18.97 0.70
N VAL A 86 -3.23 19.77 0.66
CA VAL A 86 -3.29 21.20 0.36
C VAL A 86 -3.57 21.43 -1.13
N GLU A 87 -2.94 20.67 -2.03
CA GLU A 87 -3.19 20.74 -3.48
C GLU A 87 -4.65 20.39 -3.80
N CYS A 88 -5.19 19.32 -3.20
CA CYS A 88 -6.60 18.97 -3.30
C CYS A 88 -7.54 20.09 -2.83
N LEU A 89 -7.21 20.80 -1.75
CA LEU A 89 -7.98 21.95 -1.28
C LEU A 89 -7.88 23.13 -2.25
N ILE A 90 -6.71 23.39 -2.82
CA ILE A 90 -6.50 24.45 -3.82
C ILE A 90 -7.38 24.18 -5.03
N GLU A 91 -7.42 22.95 -5.54
CA GLU A 91 -8.23 22.62 -6.73
C GLU A 91 -9.74 22.62 -6.44
N ALA A 92 -10.15 22.28 -5.22
CA ALA A 92 -11.53 22.47 -4.80
C ALA A 92 -11.94 23.96 -4.80
N VAL A 93 -11.04 24.85 -4.37
CA VAL A 93 -11.29 26.30 -4.33
C VAL A 93 -11.20 26.92 -5.73
N SER A 94 -10.32 26.41 -6.60
CA SER A 94 -10.17 26.86 -7.99
C SER A 94 -11.39 26.49 -8.84
N GLY A 95 -12.14 25.46 -8.43
CA GLY A 95 -13.28 24.93 -9.18
C GLY A 95 -12.86 24.00 -10.32
N ASP A 96 -11.58 23.60 -10.38
CA ASP A 96 -11.09 22.63 -11.36
C ASP A 96 -11.45 21.21 -10.92
N LYS A 97 -12.55 20.69 -11.48
CA LYS A 97 -13.04 19.35 -11.17
C LYS A 97 -12.08 18.25 -11.63
N GLU A 98 -11.39 18.41 -12.76
CA GLU A 98 -10.50 17.36 -13.27
C GLU A 98 -9.24 17.26 -12.41
N ALA A 99 -8.65 18.41 -12.08
CA ALA A 99 -7.51 18.46 -11.16
C ALA A 99 -7.90 17.94 -9.77
N LEU A 100 -9.07 18.32 -9.25
CA LEU A 100 -9.57 17.84 -7.96
C LEU A 100 -9.69 16.31 -7.90
N ILE A 101 -10.10 15.65 -8.99
CA ILE A 101 -10.17 14.17 -9.04
C ILE A 101 -8.77 13.57 -8.91
N GLY A 102 -7.78 14.14 -9.60
CA GLY A 102 -6.37 13.71 -9.52
C GLY A 102 -5.82 13.86 -8.11
N GLU A 103 -5.94 15.06 -7.54
CA GLU A 103 -5.43 15.35 -6.20
C GLU A 103 -6.15 14.54 -5.11
N SER A 104 -7.45 14.27 -5.29
CA SER A 104 -8.19 13.38 -4.38
C SER A 104 -7.64 11.95 -4.40
N ALA A 105 -7.20 11.45 -5.56
CA ALA A 105 -6.58 10.14 -5.68
C ALA A 105 -5.20 10.12 -5.00
N ASP A 106 -4.41 11.19 -5.15
CA ASP A 106 -3.10 11.32 -4.52
C ASP A 106 -3.21 11.42 -2.98
N VAL A 107 -4.20 12.14 -2.47
CA VAL A 107 -4.54 12.16 -1.03
C VAL A 107 -4.80 10.75 -0.51
N LEU A 108 -5.65 9.97 -1.19
CA LEU A 108 -5.95 8.59 -0.77
C LEU A 108 -4.70 7.72 -0.82
N TYR A 109 -3.92 7.79 -1.91
CA TYR A 109 -2.70 7.00 -2.06
C TYR A 109 -1.67 7.32 -0.98
N HIS A 110 -1.40 8.61 -0.74
CA HIS A 110 -0.42 9.03 0.27
C HIS A 110 -0.89 8.78 1.70
N LEU A 111 -2.21 8.74 1.94
CA LEU A 111 -2.76 8.23 3.20
C LEU A 111 -2.48 6.73 3.40
N LEU A 112 -2.61 5.90 2.36
CA LEU A 112 -2.24 4.48 2.44
C LEU A 112 -0.75 4.29 2.74
N VAL A 113 0.13 5.08 2.10
CA VAL A 113 1.58 5.05 2.39
C VAL A 113 1.88 5.47 3.83
N LEU A 114 1.16 6.48 4.34
CA LEU A 114 1.26 6.89 5.74
C LEU A 114 0.84 5.75 6.68
N TRP A 115 -0.26 5.06 6.41
CA TRP A 115 -0.70 3.90 7.19
C TRP A 115 0.35 2.80 7.22
N VAL A 116 0.97 2.47 6.07
CA VAL A 116 2.09 1.52 6.01
C VAL A 116 3.28 1.99 6.87
N ALA A 117 3.60 3.28 6.83
CA ALA A 117 4.72 3.83 7.60
C ALA A 117 4.53 3.73 9.13
N VAL A 118 3.27 3.74 9.60
CA VAL A 118 2.92 3.74 11.04
C VAL A 118 2.30 2.44 11.53
N GLY A 119 2.11 1.45 10.64
CA GLY A 119 1.55 0.15 10.99
C GLY A 119 0.03 0.13 11.19
N VAL A 120 -0.71 1.01 10.50
CA VAL A 120 -2.18 0.98 10.48
C VAL A 120 -2.67 0.13 9.32
N GLU A 121 -3.63 -0.76 9.59
CA GLU A 121 -4.30 -1.57 8.57
C GLU A 121 -5.58 -0.88 8.06
N PRO A 122 -5.91 -0.96 6.75
CA PRO A 122 -7.15 -0.41 6.21
C PRO A 122 -8.39 -0.91 6.94
N ALA A 123 -8.40 -2.18 7.37
CA ALA A 123 -9.49 -2.78 8.12
C ALA A 123 -9.79 -2.06 9.44
N GLU A 124 -8.78 -1.49 10.11
CA GLU A 124 -8.98 -0.67 11.31
C GLU A 124 -9.75 0.61 11.00
N VAL A 125 -9.43 1.25 9.87
CA VAL A 125 -10.07 2.47 9.40
C VAL A 125 -11.49 2.21 8.88
N TRP A 126 -11.69 1.12 8.13
CA TRP A 126 -13.02 0.70 7.68
C TRP A 126 -13.95 0.41 8.85
N ARG A 127 -13.48 -0.28 9.90
CA ARG A 127 -14.24 -0.49 11.14
C ARG A 127 -14.62 0.83 11.81
N GLU A 128 -13.70 1.79 11.83
CA GLU A 128 -13.97 3.10 12.41
C GLU A 128 -14.98 3.91 11.58
N LEU A 129 -14.93 3.82 10.25
CA LEU A 129 -15.92 4.45 9.37
C LEU A 129 -17.31 3.80 9.53
N ALA A 130 -17.39 2.48 9.58
CA ALA A 130 -18.63 1.74 9.79
C ALA A 130 -19.32 2.09 11.12
N LYS A 131 -18.56 2.38 12.19
CA LYS A 131 -19.13 2.87 13.46
C LYS A 131 -19.79 4.25 13.33
N ARG A 132 -19.35 5.07 12.38
CA ARG A 132 -19.86 6.43 12.15
C ARG A 132 -21.00 6.45 11.13
N GLU A 133 -21.07 5.43 10.30
CA GLU A 133 -22.15 5.23 9.35
C GLU A 133 -23.51 5.18 10.07
N GLY A 134 -24.50 5.93 9.56
CA GLY A 134 -25.82 6.03 10.18
C GLY A 134 -25.93 6.99 11.38
N ILE A 135 -24.82 7.54 11.88
CA ILE A 135 -24.83 8.61 12.89
C ILE A 135 -24.65 9.94 12.16
N SER A 136 -25.61 10.87 12.28
CA SER A 136 -25.47 12.17 11.61
C SER A 136 -24.16 12.84 12.00
N GLY A 137 -23.45 13.45 11.05
CA GLY A 137 -22.12 14.04 11.29
C GLY A 137 -22.10 15.09 12.41
N ILE A 138 -23.25 15.69 12.74
CA ILE A 138 -23.44 16.60 13.87
C ILE A 138 -23.49 15.83 15.19
N ALA A 139 -24.27 14.75 15.27
CA ALA A 139 -24.38 13.90 16.45
C ALA A 139 -23.04 13.19 16.75
N GLU A 140 -22.32 12.77 15.72
CA GLU A 140 -21.02 12.11 15.83
C GLU A 140 -19.91 13.09 16.26
N LYS A 141 -19.92 14.33 15.77
CA LYS A 141 -19.03 15.39 16.30
C LYS A 141 -19.34 15.71 17.77
N ALA A 142 -20.61 15.79 18.14
CA ALA A 142 -21.03 16.09 19.51
C ALA A 142 -20.68 14.96 20.50
N SER A 143 -20.79 13.69 20.11
CA SER A 143 -20.43 12.55 20.95
C SER A 143 -18.92 12.50 21.22
N ARG A 144 -18.08 12.82 20.23
CA ARG A 144 -16.62 12.94 20.41
C ARG A 144 -16.23 14.07 21.36
N ALA A 145 -16.89 15.23 21.27
CA ALA A 145 -16.65 16.34 22.18
C ALA A 145 -17.00 16.01 23.65
N LYS A 146 -17.94 15.07 23.88
CA LYS A 146 -18.36 14.61 25.21
C LYS A 146 -17.41 13.59 25.83
N ILE A 147 -16.66 12.84 25.00
CA ILE A 147 -15.68 11.83 25.44
C ILE A 147 -14.33 12.47 25.79
N LEU A 148 -14.03 13.67 25.29
CA LEU A 148 -12.81 14.39 25.64
C LEU A 148 -12.94 15.03 27.03
N PRO A 149 -12.07 14.69 28.01
CA PRO A 149 -12.12 15.30 29.34
C PRO A 149 -11.79 16.79 29.25
N ARG A 150 -12.71 17.63 29.73
CA ARG A 150 -12.65 19.11 29.68
C ARG A 150 -11.61 19.76 30.61
N THR A 151 -10.82 18.97 31.33
CA THR A 151 -9.84 19.46 32.32
C THR A 151 -8.50 18.74 32.19
N ALA A 152 -7.72 19.15 31.20
CA ALA A 152 -6.25 19.10 31.24
C ALA A 152 -5.74 19.98 30.09
N GLY A 153 -4.90 20.97 30.42
CA GLY A 153 -4.26 21.83 29.43
C GLY A 153 -3.55 21.01 28.36
N LEU A 154 -4.04 21.15 27.12
CA LEU A 154 -3.50 20.69 25.83
C LEU A 154 -3.24 19.18 25.67
N LYS A 155 -4.03 18.53 24.79
CA LYS A 155 -3.61 17.53 23.77
C LYS A 155 -4.80 17.04 22.93
N THR A 156 -5.35 17.92 22.09
CA THR A 156 -6.04 17.46 20.88
C THR A 156 -5.28 18.06 19.70
N THR A 157 -4.87 17.21 18.75
CA THR A 157 -4.17 17.60 17.52
C THR A 157 -5.12 18.05 16.42
N LYS A 158 -6.43 18.15 16.68
CA LYS A 158 -7.40 18.56 15.67
C LYS A 158 -7.42 20.08 15.54
N ILE A 159 -7.25 20.54 14.30
CA ILE A 159 -7.48 21.93 13.91
C ILE A 159 -8.98 22.23 14.15
N PRO A 160 -9.32 23.38 14.76
CA PRO A 160 -10.69 23.77 15.10
C PRO A 160 -11.68 23.73 13.93
#